data_AF-A0A250FAG2-F1
#
_entry.id   AF-A0A250FAG2-F1
#
_cell.length_a   1.000
_cell.length_b   1.000
_cell.length_c   1.000
_cell.angle_alpha   90.00
_cell.angle_beta   90.00
_cell.angle_gamma   90.00
#
_symmetry.space_group_name_H-M   'P 1'
#
loop_
_entity.id
_entity.type
_entity.pdbx_description
1 polymer ?
#
loop_
_entity_poly.entity_id
_entity_poly.type
_entity_poly.pdbx_seq_one_letter_code
_entity_poly.pdbx_strand_id
1 'polypeptide(L)'
;MKNKFFYRHWWLYYLLFFLLLGVLIYALLWHPKCEVNYPPSYYQQPNTPENPTTPTDGSTAPPAVVNCDAAVESGGYGLTTTTHLLGSKPGTVYVTYEMYTVPDRLTIYYDGNVVASTADTVSGEGRLSFYYKAEKGKPQECKVEVYGPDTRTEWEYQLSCPE
;
A
#
# COMPACT_ATOMS: atom_id res chain seq x y z
N MET A 1 -43.16 -39.67 32.44
CA MET A 1 -42.71 -38.66 33.42
C MET A 1 -42.28 -37.44 32.64
N LYS A 2 -43.01 -36.32 32.80
CA LYS A 2 -42.89 -35.11 31.99
C LYS A 2 -41.47 -34.52 32.10
N ASN A 3 -40.91 -34.12 30.95
CA ASN A 3 -39.60 -33.49 30.73
C ASN A 3 -39.46 -32.14 31.46
N LYS A 4 -39.60 -32.12 32.79
CA LYS A 4 -39.52 -30.94 33.66
C LYS A 4 -38.12 -30.33 33.71
N PHE A 5 -37.11 -30.99 33.14
CA PHE A 5 -35.73 -30.52 33.13
C PHE A 5 -35.50 -29.41 32.09
N PHE A 6 -36.15 -29.50 30.92
CA PHE A 6 -35.91 -28.61 29.79
C PHE A 6 -36.52 -27.21 29.97
N TYR A 7 -37.71 -27.11 30.57
CA TYR A 7 -38.37 -25.81 30.74
C TYR A 7 -37.78 -24.94 31.86
N ARG A 8 -37.16 -25.54 32.88
CA ARG A 8 -36.61 -24.78 34.02
C ARG A 8 -35.38 -23.95 33.64
N HIS A 9 -34.60 -24.43 32.67
CA HIS A 9 -33.36 -23.78 32.25
C HIS A 9 -33.48 -23.12 30.86
N TRP A 10 -34.70 -23.03 30.31
CA TRP A 10 -34.95 -22.40 29.01
C TRP A 10 -34.39 -20.97 28.96
N TRP A 11 -34.46 -20.24 30.08
CA TRP A 11 -33.92 -18.88 30.17
C TRP A 11 -32.40 -18.80 29.93
N LEU A 12 -31.64 -19.89 30.19
CA LEU A 12 -30.19 -19.92 29.98
C LEU A 12 -29.86 -19.92 28.49
N TYR A 13 -30.72 -20.51 27.65
CA TYR A 13 -30.56 -20.45 26.19
C TYR A 13 -30.74 -19.03 25.67
N TYR A 14 -31.72 -18.28 26.19
CA TYR A 14 -31.86 -16.88 25.83
C TYR A 14 -30.68 -16.04 26.34
N LEU A 15 -30.22 -16.27 27.57
CA LEU A 15 -29.05 -15.58 28.12
C LEU A 15 -27.80 -15.85 27.25
N LEU A 16 -27.53 -17.11 26.93
CA LEU A 16 -26.44 -17.51 26.04
C LEU A 16 -26.60 -16.88 24.65
N PHE A 17 -27.80 -16.91 24.09
CA PHE A 17 -28.09 -16.34 22.77
C PHE A 17 -27.85 -14.82 22.74
N PHE A 18 -28.33 -14.07 23.74
CA PHE A 18 -28.09 -12.62 23.83
C PHE A 18 -26.61 -12.29 24.07
N LEU A 19 -25.89 -13.12 24.83
CA LEU A 19 -24.45 -12.97 25.01
C LEU A 19 -23.71 -13.17 23.69
N LEU A 20 -23.99 -14.25 22.96
CA LEU A 20 -23.37 -14.53 21.67
C LEU A 20 -23.73 -13.50 20.61
N LEU A 21 -24.99 -13.04 20.58
CA LEU A 21 -25.44 -11.97 19.69
C LEU A 21 -24.73 -10.66 20.02
N GLY A 22 -24.54 -10.34 21.30
CA GLY A 22 -23.77 -9.18 21.74
C GLY A 22 -22.30 -9.26 21.31
N VAL A 23 -21.66 -10.42 21.44
CA VAL A 23 -20.28 -10.64 20.96
C VAL A 23 -20.18 -10.54 19.43
N LEU A 24 -21.17 -11.07 18.70
CA LEU A 24 -21.22 -10.97 17.24
C LEU A 24 -21.38 -9.52 16.79
N ILE A 25 -22.34 -8.79 17.37
CA ILE A 25 -22.55 -7.37 17.09
C ILE A 25 -21.32 -6.56 17.46
N TYR A 26 -20.69 -6.87 18.59
CA TYR A 26 -19.42 -6.28 18.99
C TYR A 26 -18.36 -6.54 17.92
N ALA A 27 -18.15 -7.77 17.45
CA ALA A 27 -17.16 -8.07 16.41
C ALA A 27 -17.47 -7.37 15.07
N LEU A 28 -18.74 -7.19 14.73
CA LEU A 28 -19.17 -6.54 13.49
C LEU A 28 -19.11 -5.00 13.56
N LEU A 29 -19.34 -4.41 14.74
CA LEU A 29 -19.33 -2.96 14.95
C LEU A 29 -17.99 -2.45 15.47
N TRP A 30 -17.16 -3.32 16.02
CA TRP A 30 -15.79 -3.01 16.43
C TRP A 30 -14.89 -3.00 15.21
N HIS A 31 -15.01 -1.93 14.43
CA HIS A 31 -13.90 -1.50 13.61
C HIS A 31 -12.83 -1.01 14.60
N PRO A 32 -11.64 -1.65 14.70
CA PRO A 32 -10.53 -1.02 15.38
C PRO A 32 -10.35 0.33 14.69
N LYS A 33 -10.55 1.42 15.44
CA LYS A 33 -10.02 2.70 15.03
C LYS A 33 -8.50 2.52 15.11
N CYS A 34 -7.91 2.05 14.03
CA CYS A 34 -6.52 2.36 13.75
C CYS A 34 -6.52 3.87 13.56
N GLU A 35 -6.45 4.61 14.67
CA GLU A 35 -6.01 5.99 14.67
C GLU A 35 -4.54 5.88 14.28
N VAL A 36 -4.29 5.78 12.98
CA VAL A 36 -2.99 6.08 12.44
C VAL A 36 -2.83 7.56 12.76
N ASN A 37 -2.20 7.81 13.89
CA ASN A 37 -1.67 9.12 14.21
C ASN A 37 -0.52 9.29 13.23
N TYR A 38 -0.86 9.62 11.98
CA TYR A 38 0.12 10.08 11.02
C TYR A 38 0.74 11.31 11.71
N PRO A 39 2.03 11.28 12.10
CA PRO A 39 2.70 12.54 12.35
C PRO A 39 2.47 13.39 11.09
N PRO A 40 2.17 14.69 11.21
CA PRO A 40 1.83 15.51 10.05
C PRO A 40 2.87 15.29 8.98
N SER A 41 2.45 14.60 7.91
CA SER A 41 3.25 14.39 6.72
C SER A 41 3.62 15.79 6.24
N TYR A 42 4.90 16.08 6.22
CA TYR A 42 5.45 17.30 5.66
C TYR A 42 5.04 17.34 4.19
N TYR A 43 3.92 17.99 3.89
CA TYR A 43 3.67 18.53 2.58
C TYR A 43 4.73 19.61 2.36
N GLN A 44 5.82 19.25 1.70
CA GLN A 44 6.54 20.24 0.91
C GLN A 44 5.95 20.18 -0.50
N GLN A 45 4.92 21.01 -0.72
CA GLN A 45 4.63 21.50 -2.07
C GLN A 45 5.90 22.19 -2.61
N PRO A 46 6.27 21.98 -3.87
CA PRO A 46 7.34 22.74 -4.50
C PRO A 46 6.88 24.18 -4.72
N ASN A 47 7.45 25.12 -3.97
CA ASN A 47 7.43 26.54 -4.31
C ASN A 47 8.77 26.88 -4.98
N THR A 48 8.71 27.35 -6.22
CA THR A 48 9.77 27.96 -7.04
C THR A 48 10.40 29.19 -6.36
N PRO A 49 11.50 29.78 -6.88
CA PRO A 49 12.86 29.29 -7.09
C PRO A 49 13.84 29.97 -6.11
N GLU A 50 14.79 29.23 -5.51
CA GLU A 50 15.95 29.88 -4.88
C GLU A 50 17.25 29.18 -5.29
N ASN A 51 18.20 30.03 -5.67
CA ASN A 51 19.53 29.75 -6.21
C ASN A 51 20.37 28.92 -5.21
N PRO A 52 21.33 28.09 -5.67
CA PRO A 52 21.86 26.97 -4.91
C PRO A 52 22.90 27.41 -3.89
N THR A 53 22.78 26.93 -2.65
CA THR A 53 23.93 26.69 -1.79
C THR A 53 23.72 25.43 -0.98
N THR A 54 24.54 24.42 -1.29
CA THR A 54 24.63 23.09 -0.68
C THR A 54 24.92 23.19 0.82
N PRO A 55 24.41 22.25 1.65
CA PRO A 55 25.31 21.21 2.16
C PRO A 55 24.68 19.79 2.28
N THR A 56 25.39 18.85 1.63
CA THR A 56 25.71 17.45 1.96
C THR A 56 25.09 16.78 3.19
N ASP A 57 24.23 15.76 3.01
CA ASP A 57 24.56 14.31 3.02
C ASP A 57 23.26 13.47 3.04
N GLY A 58 23.22 12.36 2.30
CA GLY A 58 22.05 11.46 2.20
C GLY A 58 21.57 11.19 0.78
N SER A 59 22.45 10.69 -0.09
CA SER A 59 22.18 9.92 -1.32
C SER A 59 20.77 10.03 -1.96
N THR A 60 20.40 11.21 -2.45
CA THR A 60 19.29 11.37 -3.39
C THR A 60 19.77 10.97 -4.78
N ALA A 61 19.60 9.69 -5.14
CA ALA A 61 19.57 9.34 -6.56
C ALA A 61 18.42 10.14 -7.21
N PRO A 62 18.64 10.84 -8.33
CA PRO A 62 17.57 11.50 -9.07
C PRO A 62 16.43 10.50 -9.35
N PRO A 63 15.15 10.92 -9.36
CA PRO A 63 14.07 10.03 -9.76
C PRO A 63 14.36 9.53 -11.17
N ALA A 64 14.77 8.27 -11.28
CA ALA A 64 14.98 7.64 -12.57
C ALA A 64 13.61 7.58 -13.24
N VAL A 65 13.48 8.26 -14.38
CA VAL A 65 12.36 8.07 -15.28
C VAL A 65 12.68 6.81 -16.09
N VAL A 66 11.89 5.77 -15.84
CA VAL A 66 12.07 4.44 -16.40
C VAL A 66 10.87 4.15 -17.32
N ASN A 67 11.07 3.39 -18.39
CA ASN A 67 9.95 2.94 -19.21
C ASN A 67 9.18 1.83 -18.50
N CYS A 68 7.87 1.75 -18.75
CA CYS A 68 7.13 0.52 -18.46
C CYS A 68 7.80 -0.67 -19.20
N ASP A 69 7.69 -1.86 -18.63
CA ASP A 69 8.42 -3.09 -18.98
C ASP A 69 9.88 -3.17 -18.53
N ALA A 70 10.44 -2.12 -17.94
CA ALA A 70 11.76 -2.22 -17.33
C ALA A 70 11.69 -2.91 -15.96
N ALA A 71 12.61 -3.85 -15.75
CA ALA A 71 12.97 -4.25 -14.40
C ALA A 71 13.75 -3.09 -13.74
N VAL A 72 13.37 -2.75 -12.51
CA VAL A 72 14.12 -1.77 -11.72
C VAL A 72 15.07 -2.54 -10.82
N GLU A 73 16.37 -2.30 -11.01
CA GLU A 73 17.38 -2.93 -10.18
C GLU A 73 17.21 -2.50 -8.72
N SER A 74 17.39 -3.51 -7.86
CA SER A 74 17.10 -3.55 -6.44
C SER A 74 17.49 -2.30 -5.66
N GLY A 75 16.61 -1.86 -4.77
CA GLY A 75 16.93 -0.88 -3.74
C GLY A 75 16.89 -1.52 -2.36
N GLY A 76 17.16 -0.72 -1.34
CA GLY A 76 17.17 -1.16 0.05
C GLY A 76 16.52 -0.12 0.96
N TYR A 77 17.22 0.17 2.04
CA TYR A 77 16.72 1.00 3.13
C TYR A 77 16.28 2.41 2.73
N GLY A 78 15.24 2.89 3.40
CA GLY A 78 14.68 4.22 3.20
C GLY A 78 13.57 4.22 2.17
N LEU A 79 13.26 5.40 1.64
CA LEU A 79 12.24 5.59 0.62
C LEU A 79 12.93 5.70 -0.74
N THR A 80 12.60 4.78 -1.64
CA THR A 80 13.01 4.85 -3.04
C THR A 80 11.80 5.17 -3.90
N THR A 81 11.96 6.15 -4.78
CA THR A 81 10.90 6.64 -5.66
C THR A 81 11.34 6.53 -7.10
N THR A 82 10.56 5.83 -7.91
CA THR A 82 10.81 5.66 -9.35
C THR A 82 9.61 6.14 -10.15
N THR A 83 9.86 6.85 -11.25
CA THR A 83 8.80 7.28 -12.16
C THR A 83 8.79 6.37 -13.37
N HIS A 84 7.64 5.81 -13.72
CA HIS A 84 7.47 4.90 -14.84
C HIS A 84 6.58 5.51 -15.90
N LEU A 85 7.07 5.60 -17.14
CA LEU A 85 6.29 6.04 -18.28
C LEU A 85 5.32 4.92 -18.71
N LEU A 86 4.01 5.20 -18.67
CA LEU A 86 2.94 4.29 -19.09
C LEU A 86 2.53 4.49 -20.56
N GLY A 87 2.87 5.65 -21.13
CA GLY A 87 2.51 6.02 -22.50
C GLY A 87 1.04 6.41 -22.67
N SER A 88 0.54 6.35 -23.90
CA SER A 88 -0.78 6.86 -24.28
C SER A 88 -1.86 5.79 -24.45
N LYS A 89 -1.52 4.52 -24.21
CA LYS A 89 -2.46 3.39 -24.37
C LYS A 89 -3.11 3.07 -23.02
N PRO A 90 -4.44 2.98 -22.94
CA PRO A 90 -5.10 2.48 -21.74
C PRO A 90 -4.90 0.97 -21.62
N GLY A 91 -4.97 0.45 -20.39
CA GLY A 91 -4.82 -0.97 -20.11
C GLY A 91 -4.60 -1.27 -18.64
N THR A 92 -4.52 -2.56 -18.30
CA THR A 92 -4.12 -2.99 -16.96
C THR A 92 -2.61 -2.96 -16.84
N VAL A 93 -2.11 -2.27 -15.83
CA VAL A 93 -0.69 -2.28 -15.45
C VAL A 93 -0.52 -3.29 -14.33
N TYR A 94 0.46 -4.18 -14.47
CA TYR A 94 0.85 -5.13 -13.43
C TYR A 94 2.20 -4.72 -12.85
N VAL A 95 2.34 -4.89 -11.53
CA VAL A 95 3.62 -4.78 -10.86
C VAL A 95 3.86 -6.06 -10.08
N THR A 96 4.85 -6.83 -10.51
CA THR A 96 5.36 -7.98 -9.77
C THR A 96 6.51 -7.53 -8.89
N TYR A 97 6.58 -8.04 -7.68
CA TYR A 97 7.60 -7.66 -6.71
C TYR A 97 8.14 -8.86 -5.96
N GLU A 98 9.35 -8.71 -5.43
CA GLU A 98 9.96 -9.58 -4.43
C GLU A 98 10.56 -8.67 -3.34
N MET A 99 10.08 -8.82 -2.10
CA MET A 99 10.50 -8.04 -0.92
C MET A 99 11.36 -8.90 0.04
N TYR A 100 12.04 -9.90 -0.53
CA TYR A 100 12.85 -10.95 0.07
C TYR A 100 12.44 -11.32 1.50
N THR A 101 13.37 -11.32 2.46
CA THR A 101 13.13 -11.78 3.84
C THR A 101 12.79 -10.63 4.79
N VAL A 102 13.26 -9.42 4.51
CA VAL A 102 13.03 -8.24 5.36
C VAL A 102 11.81 -7.50 4.83
N PRO A 103 10.74 -7.32 5.60
CA PRO A 103 9.51 -6.74 5.06
C PRO A 103 9.65 -5.28 4.57
N ASP A 104 9.13 -5.01 3.38
CA ASP A 104 9.10 -3.69 2.72
C ASP A 104 7.68 -3.34 2.28
N ARG A 105 7.41 -2.04 2.06
CA ARG A 105 6.11 -1.58 1.57
C ARG A 105 6.23 -0.97 0.17
N LEU A 106 5.40 -1.41 -0.76
CA LEU A 106 5.30 -0.85 -2.11
C LEU A 106 3.97 -0.12 -2.29
N THR A 107 4.02 1.11 -2.79
CA THR A 107 2.86 1.94 -3.10
C THR A 107 2.98 2.55 -4.49
N ILE A 108 1.92 2.44 -5.29
CA ILE A 108 1.85 2.97 -6.65
C ILE A 108 0.90 4.17 -6.65
N TYR A 109 1.37 5.27 -7.21
CA TYR A 109 0.61 6.50 -7.38
C TYR A 109 0.41 6.82 -8.85
N TYR A 110 -0.77 7.29 -9.17
CA TYR A 110 -1.10 7.86 -10.46
C TYR A 110 -1.90 9.15 -10.25
N ASP A 111 -1.48 10.23 -10.92
CA ASP A 111 -2.11 11.55 -10.77
C ASP A 111 -2.24 11.99 -9.29
N GLY A 112 -1.23 11.67 -8.48
CA GLY A 112 -1.18 11.97 -7.05
C GLY A 112 -2.01 11.05 -6.14
N ASN A 113 -2.78 10.11 -6.70
CA ASN A 113 -3.62 9.19 -5.94
C ASN A 113 -2.99 7.80 -5.83
N VAL A 114 -3.14 7.15 -4.68
CA VAL A 114 -2.75 5.74 -4.53
C VAL A 114 -3.70 4.88 -5.37
N VAL A 115 -3.14 4.15 -6.33
CA VAL A 115 -3.89 3.25 -7.22
C VAL A 115 -3.70 1.78 -6.88
N ALA A 116 -2.59 1.42 -6.22
CA ALA A 116 -2.35 0.10 -5.64
C ALA A 116 -1.29 0.19 -4.56
N SER A 117 -1.32 -0.73 -3.58
CA SER A 117 -0.32 -0.81 -2.52
C SER A 117 -0.34 -2.19 -1.86
N THR A 118 0.77 -2.58 -1.24
CA THR A 118 0.80 -3.69 -0.28
C THR A 118 0.11 -3.36 1.05
N ALA A 119 -0.29 -2.09 1.25
CA ALA A 119 -0.87 -1.48 2.45
C ALA A 119 0.10 -1.43 3.64
N ASP A 120 0.69 -2.56 3.99
CA ASP A 120 1.72 -2.71 5.03
C ASP A 120 3.03 -3.23 4.44
N THR A 121 4.02 -3.43 5.30
CA THR A 121 5.26 -4.09 4.92
C THR A 121 5.03 -5.58 4.75
N VAL A 122 5.47 -6.15 3.62
CA VAL A 122 5.33 -7.55 3.25
C VAL A 122 6.69 -8.13 2.85
N SER A 123 6.83 -9.44 2.94
CA SER A 123 8.01 -10.19 2.50
C SER A 123 7.61 -11.18 1.42
N GLY A 124 8.59 -11.59 0.61
CA GLY A 124 8.39 -12.55 -0.47
C GLY A 124 7.78 -11.94 -1.73
N GLU A 125 7.45 -12.84 -2.66
CA GLU A 125 6.88 -12.49 -3.95
C GLU A 125 5.41 -12.05 -3.87
N GLY A 126 5.02 -11.14 -4.77
CA GLY A 126 3.62 -10.80 -4.96
C GLY A 126 3.35 -9.99 -6.22
N ARG A 127 2.08 -9.62 -6.41
CA ARG A 127 1.64 -8.85 -7.56
C ARG A 127 0.56 -7.84 -7.20
N LEU A 128 0.73 -6.62 -7.68
CA LEU A 128 -0.26 -5.55 -7.67
C LEU A 128 -0.73 -5.27 -9.09
N SER A 129 -1.90 -4.66 -9.22
CA SER A 129 -2.43 -4.22 -10.51
C SER A 129 -3.34 -3.02 -10.36
N PHE A 130 -3.37 -2.16 -11.38
CA PHE A 130 -4.35 -1.09 -11.49
C PHE A 130 -4.71 -0.84 -12.96
N TYR A 131 -5.89 -0.29 -13.20
CA TYR A 131 -6.32 0.07 -14.55
C TYR A 131 -5.91 1.51 -14.89
N TYR A 132 -5.15 1.67 -15.97
CA TYR A 132 -4.71 2.95 -16.50
C TYR A 132 -5.62 3.39 -17.65
N LYS A 133 -6.25 4.57 -17.53
CA LYS A 133 -7.25 5.08 -18.49
C LYS A 133 -6.67 5.89 -19.65
N ALA A 134 -5.40 6.29 -19.60
CA ALA A 134 -4.75 7.14 -20.61
C ALA A 134 -5.56 8.40 -21.00
N GLU A 135 -6.09 9.12 -20.02
CA GLU A 135 -6.92 10.31 -20.27
C GLU A 135 -6.10 11.51 -20.76
N LYS A 136 -6.65 12.24 -21.74
CA LYS A 136 -6.01 13.47 -22.25
C LYS A 136 -5.93 14.54 -21.16
N GLY A 137 -4.73 15.08 -20.94
CA GLY A 137 -4.48 16.09 -19.91
C GLY A 137 -4.15 15.50 -18.53
N LYS A 138 -4.05 14.18 -18.43
CA LYS A 138 -3.49 13.49 -17.25
C LYS A 138 -2.04 13.06 -17.51
N PRO A 139 -1.25 12.80 -16.45
CA PRO A 139 0.11 12.30 -16.59
C PRO A 139 0.13 10.98 -17.40
N GLN A 140 1.19 10.78 -18.19
CA GLN A 140 1.45 9.52 -18.90
C GLN A 140 2.45 8.65 -18.14
N GLU A 141 2.51 8.84 -16.83
CA GLU A 141 3.46 8.22 -15.93
C GLU A 141 2.79 7.89 -14.60
N CYS A 142 3.32 6.87 -13.93
CA CYS A 142 3.02 6.57 -12.54
C CYS A 142 4.29 6.64 -11.70
N LYS A 143 4.11 6.83 -10.39
CA LYS A 143 5.20 6.85 -9.42
C LYS A 143 5.10 5.60 -8.56
N VAL A 144 6.16 4.83 -8.49
CA VAL A 144 6.30 3.68 -7.59
C VAL A 144 7.19 4.11 -6.44
N GLU A 145 6.69 3.96 -5.22
CA GLU A 145 7.45 4.16 -3.99
C GLU A 145 7.63 2.82 -3.29
N VAL A 146 8.88 2.50 -2.95
CA VAL A 146 9.21 1.37 -2.08
C VAL A 146 9.85 1.93 -0.81
N TYR A 147 9.30 1.53 0.34
CA TYR A 147 9.79 1.91 1.65
C TYR A 147 10.34 0.70 2.39
N GLY A 148 11.65 0.75 2.65
CA GLY A 148 12.36 -0.25 3.43
C GLY A 148 12.73 0.24 4.83
N PRO A 149 12.16 -0.33 5.90
CA PRO A 149 12.33 0.18 7.27
C PRO A 149 13.65 -0.23 7.94
N ASP A 150 14.36 -1.23 7.42
CA ASP A 150 15.58 -1.81 8.00
C ASP A 150 16.76 -1.70 7.03
N THR A 151 17.97 -1.48 7.54
CA THR A 151 19.19 -1.30 6.74
C THR A 151 19.61 -2.54 5.96
N ARG A 152 19.08 -3.72 6.32
CA ARG A 152 19.33 -5.01 5.66
C ARG A 152 18.27 -5.36 4.63
N THR A 153 17.36 -4.42 4.36
CA THR A 153 16.29 -4.68 3.41
C THR A 153 16.80 -4.70 1.98
N GLU A 154 16.20 -5.59 1.19
CA GLU A 154 16.49 -5.83 -0.20
C GLU A 154 15.15 -6.10 -0.87
N TRP A 155 14.93 -5.50 -2.03
CA TRP A 155 13.72 -5.73 -2.81
C TRP A 155 13.98 -5.53 -4.28
N GLU A 156 13.13 -6.11 -5.12
CA GLU A 156 13.09 -5.86 -6.57
C GLU A 156 11.64 -5.82 -7.05
N TYR A 157 11.41 -5.12 -8.16
CA TYR A 157 10.10 -5.15 -8.82
C TYR A 157 10.22 -4.92 -10.32
N GLN A 158 9.19 -5.37 -11.03
CA GLN A 158 9.01 -5.16 -12.46
C GLN A 158 7.61 -4.63 -12.71
N LEU A 159 7.52 -3.58 -13.52
CA LEU A 159 6.26 -2.96 -13.94
C LEU A 159 6.01 -3.27 -15.42
N SER A 160 4.82 -3.76 -15.77
CA SER A 160 4.41 -3.98 -17.16
C SER A 160 3.81 -2.73 -17.79
N CYS A 161 3.93 -2.58 -19.11
CA CYS A 161 3.14 -1.60 -19.84
C CYS A 161 1.63 -1.92 -19.77
N PRO A 162 0.76 -0.92 -20.00
CA PRO A 162 -0.69 -1.15 -20.04
C PRO A 162 -1.09 -2.08 -21.19
N GLU A 163 -1.82 -3.15 -20.87
CA GLU A 163 -2.40 -4.13 -21.82
C GLU A 163 -3.94 -4.18 -21.80
#